data_AF-A0A3L8DFX3-F1
#
_entry.id   AF-A0A3L8DFX3-F1
#
_cell.length_a   1.000
_cell.length_b   1.000
_cell.length_c   1.000
_cell.angle_alpha   90.00
_cell.angle_beta   90.00
_cell.angle_gamma   90.00
#
_symmetry.space_group_name_H-M   'P 1'
#
loop_
_entity.id
_entity.type
_entity.pdbx_description
1 polymer ?
#
loop_
_entity_poly.entity_id
_entity_poly.type
_entity_poly.pdbx_seq_one_letter_code
_entity_poly.pdbx_strand_id
1 'polypeptide(L)'
;MIMTITIQQALRPLFLTCFVIGLGAYPIKQPHLRIRWVTYLSILYSLTFWSLYIYVLYYVTTVFTLQRIFFTVINFIVLMINILATITSSFVGFYYHKKFEMCMIKLDAVDNTLEQLGTPKMDKQIFMWSKQIIIGWFIYVFLMNIYNVQYYAQYISIFWALVLSGIVHYSTHVNILVDCLVVILLYVGNRFDKVHEHIKCLVGKELGMRYTWNRPIIAINKSTNNYKQVFWTTMHLYLELHRIARELNLMFGMKMTLQTASYLLYLTAFCYHMFLFIKYEYRKDLSFFDWFMICVWTSLFIIRLYIINYICDSVRYKANGINKTIDQLTHVMRYADIWEEICQFILQAIHHPLKFTGMGLFEFGQKFFWKFCITIATFVMIMIQMKVPINLTFDI
;
A
#
# COMPACT_ATOMS: atom_id res chain seq x y z
N MET A 1 -30.11 -14.38 -12.66
CA MET A 1 -28.86 -14.98 -12.14
C MET A 1 -27.88 -13.86 -11.84
N ILE A 2 -27.79 -13.41 -10.59
CA ILE A 2 -26.87 -12.33 -10.21
C ILE A 2 -25.48 -12.96 -10.14
N MET A 3 -24.63 -12.65 -11.13
CA MET A 3 -23.23 -13.06 -11.11
C MET A 3 -22.57 -12.48 -9.86
N THR A 4 -22.23 -13.32 -8.90
CA THR A 4 -21.43 -12.94 -7.72
C THR A 4 -20.07 -12.48 -8.23
N ILE A 5 -19.86 -11.17 -8.22
CA ILE A 5 -18.59 -10.57 -8.62
C ILE A 5 -17.60 -10.90 -7.52
N THR A 6 -16.60 -11.74 -7.81
CA THR A 6 -15.56 -12.07 -6.82
C THR A 6 -14.70 -10.84 -6.52
N ILE A 7 -14.11 -10.73 -5.34
CA ILE A 7 -13.23 -9.58 -4.98
C ILE A 7 -12.10 -9.39 -6.01
N GLN A 8 -11.58 -10.50 -6.55
CA GLN A 8 -10.57 -10.49 -7.62
C GLN A 8 -11.09 -9.81 -8.91
N GLN A 9 -12.37 -9.97 -9.23
CA GLN A 9 -13.00 -9.27 -10.36
C GLN A 9 -13.24 -7.79 -10.03
N ALA A 10 -13.55 -7.46 -8.78
CA ALA A 10 -13.67 -6.07 -8.34
C ALA A 10 -12.35 -5.30 -8.45
N LEU A 11 -11.20 -5.94 -8.17
CA LEU A 11 -9.87 -5.34 -8.32
C LEU A 11 -9.25 -5.48 -9.71
N ARG A 12 -9.99 -6.02 -10.67
CA ARG A 12 -9.52 -6.29 -12.03
C ARG A 12 -8.86 -5.09 -12.72
N PRO A 13 -9.39 -3.85 -12.64
CA PRO A 13 -8.73 -2.70 -13.27
C PRO A 13 -7.31 -2.45 -12.77
N LEU A 14 -7.09 -2.61 -11.46
CA LEU A 14 -5.77 -2.46 -10.83
C LEU A 14 -4.81 -3.56 -11.28
N PHE A 15 -5.24 -4.82 -11.23
CA PHE A 15 -4.38 -5.95 -11.60
C PHE A 15 -4.05 -5.97 -13.10
N LEU A 16 -4.99 -5.59 -13.97
CA LEU A 16 -4.73 -5.47 -15.40
C LEU A 16 -3.68 -4.40 -15.68
N THR A 17 -3.79 -3.24 -15.02
CA THR A 17 -2.82 -2.14 -15.17
C THR A 17 -1.44 -2.56 -14.67
N CYS A 18 -1.36 -3.26 -13.53
CA CYS A 18 -0.09 -3.80 -13.02
C CYS A 18 0.54 -4.81 -13.98
N PHE A 19 -0.26 -5.66 -14.63
CA PHE A 19 0.22 -6.61 -15.63
C PHE A 19 0.80 -5.90 -16.86
N VAL A 20 0.08 -4.91 -17.41
CA VAL A 20 0.52 -4.12 -18.59
C VAL A 20 1.82 -3.35 -18.32
N ILE A 21 2.07 -2.97 -17.07
CA ILE A 21 3.27 -2.26 -16.62
C ILE A 21 4.41 -3.23 -16.23
N GLY A 22 4.18 -4.54 -16.31
CA GLY A 22 5.20 -5.56 -16.04
C GLY A 22 5.47 -5.80 -14.54
N LEU A 23 4.52 -5.54 -13.65
CA LEU A 23 4.65 -5.73 -12.19
C LEU A 23 4.18 -7.11 -11.66
N GLY A 24 3.72 -8.01 -12.52
CA GLY A 24 3.31 -9.36 -12.11
C GLY A 24 2.46 -10.07 -13.16
N ALA A 25 2.08 -11.32 -12.87
CA ALA A 25 1.21 -12.11 -13.74
C ALA A 25 -0.27 -11.76 -13.53
N TYR A 26 -1.03 -11.63 -14.62
CA TYR A 26 -2.47 -11.44 -14.53
C TYR A 26 -3.15 -12.77 -14.19
N PRO A 27 -3.95 -12.85 -13.11
CA PRO A 27 -4.61 -14.10 -12.74
C PRO A 27 -5.81 -14.32 -13.67
N ILE A 28 -5.61 -15.09 -14.74
CA ILE A 28 -6.70 -15.56 -15.60
C ILE A 28 -7.31 -16.80 -14.94
N LYS A 29 -8.65 -16.81 -14.75
CA LYS A 29 -9.41 -18.05 -14.47
C LYS A 29 -9.28 -18.99 -15.68
N GLN A 30 -8.24 -19.83 -15.69
CA GLN A 30 -7.97 -20.81 -16.74
C GLN A 30 -7.54 -22.15 -16.12
N PRO A 31 -7.62 -23.27 -16.84
CA PRO A 31 -7.26 -24.58 -16.30
C PRO A 31 -5.78 -24.67 -15.87
N HIS A 32 -5.52 -25.48 -14.83
CA HIS A 32 -4.27 -25.54 -14.06
C HIS A 32 -2.98 -25.68 -14.89
N LEU A 33 -3.00 -26.44 -16.00
CA LEU A 33 -1.85 -26.61 -16.90
C LEU A 33 -1.53 -25.35 -17.72
N ARG A 34 -2.55 -24.59 -18.13
CA ARG A 34 -2.39 -23.37 -18.95
C ARG A 34 -1.93 -22.18 -18.11
N ILE A 35 -2.30 -22.14 -16.82
CA ILE A 35 -1.86 -21.13 -15.86
C ILE A 35 -0.33 -21.07 -15.77
N ARG A 36 0.34 -22.23 -15.66
CA ARG A 36 1.80 -22.29 -15.45
C ARG A 36 2.57 -21.66 -16.62
N TRP A 37 2.16 -21.94 -17.86
CA TRP A 37 2.76 -21.34 -19.06
C TRP A 37 2.51 -19.83 -19.16
N VAL A 38 1.31 -19.37 -18.81
CA VAL A 38 0.98 -17.93 -18.79
C VAL A 38 1.82 -17.20 -17.74
N THR A 39 2.06 -17.78 -16.57
CA THR A 39 2.95 -17.21 -15.57
C THR A 39 4.39 -17.12 -16.09
N TYR A 40 4.91 -18.17 -16.73
CA TYR A 40 6.26 -18.13 -17.32
C TYR A 40 6.38 -17.07 -18.44
N LEU A 41 5.39 -16.96 -19.32
CA LEU A 41 5.34 -15.91 -20.33
C LEU A 41 5.26 -14.51 -19.71
N SER A 42 4.52 -14.35 -18.61
CA SER A 42 4.42 -13.08 -17.88
C SER A 42 5.74 -12.70 -17.21
N ILE A 43 6.47 -13.69 -16.65
CA ILE A 43 7.81 -13.48 -16.10
C ILE A 43 8.77 -13.07 -17.21
N LEU A 44 8.76 -13.80 -18.33
CA LEU A 44 9.59 -13.48 -19.49
C LEU A 44 9.31 -12.06 -19.98
N TYR A 45 8.03 -11.72 -20.18
CA TYR A 45 7.59 -10.39 -20.59
C TYR A 45 8.07 -9.29 -19.62
N SER A 46 7.89 -9.49 -18.31
CA SER A 46 8.35 -8.52 -17.31
C SER A 46 9.86 -8.36 -17.37
N LEU A 47 10.61 -9.47 -17.50
CA LEU A 47 12.06 -9.45 -17.60
C LEU A 47 12.54 -8.72 -18.85
N THR A 48 11.95 -8.97 -20.03
CA THR A 48 12.27 -8.22 -21.25
C THR A 48 11.90 -6.74 -21.12
N PHE A 49 10.73 -6.44 -20.55
CA PHE A 49 10.27 -5.07 -20.37
C PHE A 49 11.20 -4.25 -19.47
N TRP A 50 11.56 -4.76 -18.30
CA TRP A 50 12.47 -4.08 -17.37
C TRP A 50 13.91 -4.03 -17.88
N SER A 51 14.38 -5.07 -18.60
CA SER A 51 15.71 -5.05 -19.23
C SER A 51 15.78 -3.99 -20.33
N LEU A 52 14.76 -3.90 -21.18
CA LEU A 52 14.65 -2.86 -22.20
C LEU A 52 14.57 -1.46 -21.57
N TYR A 53 13.81 -1.30 -20.49
CA TYR A 53 13.72 -0.05 -19.75
C TYR A 53 15.10 0.40 -19.21
N ILE A 54 15.85 -0.51 -18.57
CA ILE A 54 17.20 -0.20 -18.07
C ILE A 54 18.14 0.16 -19.23
N TYR A 55 18.10 -0.59 -20.33
CA TYR A 55 18.91 -0.31 -21.51
C TYR A 55 18.62 1.07 -22.11
N VAL A 56 17.33 1.40 -22.28
CA VAL A 56 16.89 2.70 -22.81
C VAL A 56 17.28 3.82 -21.85
N LEU A 57 17.10 3.64 -20.54
CA LEU A 57 17.51 4.62 -19.54
C LEU A 57 19.03 4.86 -19.60
N TYR A 58 19.83 3.79 -19.65
CA TYR A 58 21.28 3.87 -19.80
C TYR A 58 21.65 4.68 -21.05
N TYR A 59 21.09 4.33 -22.21
CA TYR A 59 21.31 5.05 -23.46
C TYR A 59 20.97 6.54 -23.34
N VAL A 60 19.80 6.89 -22.80
CA VAL A 60 19.37 8.27 -22.61
C VAL A 60 20.32 9.03 -21.68
N THR A 61 20.76 8.42 -20.57
CA THR A 61 21.71 9.04 -19.65
C THR A 61 23.08 9.29 -20.29
N THR A 62 23.53 8.41 -21.19
CA THR A 62 24.78 8.62 -21.94
C THR A 62 24.67 9.73 -22.99
N VAL A 63 23.54 9.85 -23.68
CA VAL A 63 23.33 10.84 -24.74
C VAL A 63 23.20 12.26 -24.20
N PHE A 64 22.44 12.46 -23.12
CA PHE A 64 22.14 13.80 -22.60
C PHE A 64 23.07 14.27 -21.48
N THR A 65 23.97 13.40 -21.01
CA THR A 65 24.80 13.53 -19.81
C THR A 65 24.01 13.68 -18.50
N LEU A 66 24.52 13.07 -17.42
CA LEU A 66 23.85 13.07 -16.11
C LEU A 66 23.59 14.47 -15.57
N GLN A 67 24.48 15.42 -15.86
CA GLN A 67 24.40 16.80 -15.37
C GLN A 67 23.20 17.56 -15.94
N ARG A 68 22.81 17.27 -17.19
CA ARG A 68 21.69 17.95 -17.86
C ARG A 68 20.33 17.38 -17.46
N ILE A 69 20.31 16.10 -17.08
CA ILE A 69 19.08 15.40 -16.69
C ILE A 69 18.76 15.65 -15.21
N PHE A 70 19.78 15.62 -14.34
CA PHE A 70 19.59 15.68 -12.90
C PHE A 70 20.11 16.99 -12.31
N PHE A 71 19.21 17.73 -11.66
CA PHE A 71 19.56 18.95 -10.93
C PHE A 71 20.60 18.71 -9.80
N THR A 72 20.59 17.52 -9.19
CA THR A 72 21.55 17.13 -8.13
C THR A 72 21.87 15.64 -8.19
N VAL A 73 23.04 15.26 -7.65
CA VAL A 73 23.41 13.85 -7.39
C VAL A 73 22.34 13.11 -6.58
N ILE A 74 21.61 13.83 -5.72
CA ILE A 74 20.56 13.25 -4.89
C ILE A 74 19.35 12.83 -5.73
N ASN A 75 18.93 13.64 -6.70
CA ASN A 75 17.87 13.26 -7.62
C ASN A 75 18.23 11.99 -8.42
N PHE A 76 19.50 11.85 -8.79
CA PHE A 76 20.01 10.63 -9.41
C PHE A 76 19.96 9.41 -8.47
N ILE A 77 20.43 9.55 -7.23
CA ILE A 77 20.36 8.48 -6.21
C ILE A 77 18.90 8.06 -5.98
N VAL A 78 17.99 9.02 -5.86
CA VAL A 78 16.56 8.77 -5.63
C VAL A 78 15.94 8.06 -6.83
N LEU A 79 16.31 8.41 -8.06
CA LEU A 79 15.90 7.67 -9.25
C LEU A 79 16.39 6.21 -9.17
N MET A 80 17.67 5.99 -8.85
CA MET A 80 18.24 4.65 -8.77
C MET A 80 17.55 3.79 -7.71
N ILE A 81 17.22 4.37 -6.56
CA ILE A 81 16.44 3.67 -5.53
C ILE A 81 15.02 3.38 -6.01
N ASN A 82 14.37 4.29 -6.74
CA ASN A 82 13.04 4.05 -7.30
C ASN A 82 13.05 2.91 -8.33
N ILE A 83 14.08 2.83 -9.17
CA ILE A 83 14.28 1.72 -10.13
C ILE A 83 14.52 0.40 -9.38
N LEU A 84 15.38 0.42 -8.37
CA LEU A 84 15.59 -0.76 -7.52
C LEU A 84 14.28 -1.20 -6.85
N ALA A 85 13.45 -0.25 -6.41
CA ALA A 85 12.15 -0.51 -5.82
C ALA A 85 11.14 -1.09 -6.81
N THR A 86 11.11 -0.64 -8.08
CA THR A 86 10.22 -1.22 -9.09
C THR A 86 10.65 -2.63 -9.47
N ILE A 87 11.95 -2.86 -9.65
CA ILE A 87 12.51 -4.18 -9.96
C ILE A 87 12.20 -5.16 -8.82
N THR A 88 12.50 -4.76 -7.58
CA THR A 88 12.16 -5.54 -6.38
C THR A 88 10.66 -5.80 -6.31
N SER A 89 9.83 -4.80 -6.62
CA SER A 89 8.37 -4.94 -6.61
C SER A 89 7.86 -5.95 -7.64
N SER A 90 8.49 -6.01 -8.81
CA SER A 90 8.21 -7.01 -9.84
C SER A 90 8.57 -8.42 -9.35
N PHE A 91 9.80 -8.61 -8.84
CA PHE A 91 10.25 -9.91 -8.30
C PHE A 91 9.35 -10.41 -7.17
N VAL A 92 9.06 -9.55 -6.19
CA VAL A 92 8.16 -9.87 -5.07
C VAL A 92 6.76 -10.20 -5.58
N GLY A 93 6.28 -9.49 -6.63
CA GLY A 93 5.00 -9.74 -7.28
C GLY A 93 4.89 -11.16 -7.85
N PHE A 94 5.93 -11.65 -8.53
CA PHE A 94 5.96 -13.02 -9.03
C PHE A 94 6.18 -14.07 -7.93
N TYR A 95 7.10 -13.81 -7.00
CA TYR A 95 7.41 -14.75 -5.91
C TYR A 95 6.19 -15.03 -5.03
N TYR A 96 5.42 -13.99 -4.69
CA TYR A 96 4.23 -14.13 -3.86
C TYR A 96 2.93 -14.31 -4.65
N HIS A 97 2.97 -14.43 -5.98
CA HIS A 97 1.77 -14.46 -6.82
C HIS A 97 0.72 -15.49 -6.36
N LYS A 98 1.14 -16.75 -6.15
CA LYS A 98 0.25 -17.82 -5.68
C LYS A 98 -0.32 -17.56 -4.29
N LYS A 99 0.51 -17.06 -3.38
CA LYS A 99 0.07 -16.73 -2.01
C LYS A 99 -0.92 -15.57 -2.03
N PHE A 100 -0.69 -14.57 -2.86
CA PHE A 100 -1.58 -13.43 -3.04
C PHE A 100 -2.93 -13.86 -3.61
N GLU A 101 -2.94 -14.70 -4.65
CA GLU A 101 -4.17 -15.28 -5.21
C GLU A 101 -4.96 -16.07 -4.14
N MET A 102 -4.28 -16.89 -3.34
CA MET A 102 -4.90 -17.59 -2.23
C MET A 102 -5.50 -16.64 -1.18
N CYS A 103 -4.84 -15.53 -0.88
CA CYS A 103 -5.38 -14.49 0.01
C CYS A 103 -6.66 -13.88 -0.56
N MET A 104 -6.71 -13.61 -1.87
CA MET A 104 -7.91 -13.08 -2.52
C MET A 104 -9.08 -14.07 -2.48
N ILE A 105 -8.83 -15.37 -2.71
CA ILE A 105 -9.85 -16.42 -2.62
C ILE A 105 -10.37 -16.55 -1.19
N LYS A 106 -9.48 -16.58 -0.20
CA LYS A 106 -9.86 -16.63 1.22
C LYS A 106 -10.67 -15.42 1.63
N LEU A 107 -10.30 -14.24 1.14
CA LEU A 107 -11.01 -13.01 1.43
C LEU A 107 -12.42 -13.01 0.80
N ASP A 108 -12.57 -13.57 -0.41
CA ASP A 108 -13.87 -13.79 -1.05
C ASP A 108 -14.74 -14.76 -0.23
N ALA A 109 -14.16 -15.83 0.30
CA ALA A 109 -14.86 -16.75 1.20
C ALA A 109 -15.33 -16.04 2.48
N VAL A 110 -14.47 -15.22 3.10
CA VAL A 110 -14.83 -14.40 4.28
C VAL A 110 -16.02 -13.50 3.97
N ASP A 111 -16.02 -12.85 2.81
CA ASP A 111 -17.12 -11.99 2.36
C ASP A 111 -18.43 -12.75 2.13
N ASN A 112 -18.35 -13.92 1.51
CA ASN A 112 -19.52 -14.79 1.29
C ASN A 112 -20.13 -15.22 2.63
N THR A 113 -19.31 -15.56 3.63
CA THR A 113 -19.81 -15.91 4.97
C THR A 113 -20.36 -14.68 5.70
N LEU A 114 -19.73 -13.51 5.59
CA LEU A 114 -20.26 -12.26 6.15
C LEU A 114 -21.61 -11.88 5.54
N GLU A 115 -21.81 -12.16 4.25
CA GLU A 115 -23.10 -11.99 3.57
C GLU A 115 -24.18 -12.92 4.15
N GLN A 116 -23.85 -14.18 4.41
CA GLN A 116 -24.76 -15.11 5.09
C GLN A 116 -25.11 -14.66 6.52
N LEU A 117 -24.19 -13.96 7.20
CA LEU A 117 -24.43 -13.32 8.51
C LEU A 117 -25.19 -11.99 8.41
N GLY A 118 -25.64 -11.58 7.21
CA GLY A 118 -26.44 -10.39 6.99
C GLY A 118 -25.64 -9.11 6.74
N THR A 119 -24.33 -9.20 6.51
CA THR A 119 -23.49 -8.05 6.14
C THR A 119 -23.38 -7.92 4.63
N PRO A 120 -23.75 -6.78 4.02
CA PRO A 120 -23.69 -6.65 2.57
C PRO A 120 -22.26 -6.77 2.03
N LYS A 121 -22.15 -7.36 0.83
CA LYS A 121 -20.92 -7.36 0.04
C LYS A 121 -20.52 -5.95 -0.40
N MET A 122 -19.22 -5.69 -0.41
CA MET A 122 -18.64 -4.41 -0.81
C MET A 122 -18.05 -4.43 -2.22
N ASP A 123 -18.24 -5.50 -3.01
CA ASP A 123 -17.57 -5.70 -4.30
C ASP A 123 -17.80 -4.55 -5.28
N LYS A 124 -19.03 -4.02 -5.36
CA LYS A 124 -19.34 -2.86 -6.21
C LYS A 124 -18.59 -1.61 -5.76
N GLN A 125 -18.48 -1.39 -4.45
CA GLN A 125 -17.76 -0.25 -3.89
C GLN A 125 -16.26 -0.37 -4.17
N ILE A 126 -15.67 -1.56 -3.95
CA ILE A 126 -14.25 -1.84 -4.25
C ILE A 126 -13.97 -1.62 -5.74
N PHE A 127 -14.86 -2.10 -6.61
CA PHE A 127 -14.72 -1.91 -8.05
C PHE A 127 -14.69 -0.42 -8.42
N MET A 128 -15.63 0.37 -7.87
CA MET A 128 -15.66 1.82 -8.09
C MET A 128 -14.39 2.52 -7.56
N TRP A 129 -13.91 2.12 -6.38
CA TRP A 129 -12.66 2.65 -5.80
C TRP A 129 -11.46 2.30 -6.68
N SER A 130 -11.37 1.05 -7.16
CA SER A 130 -10.29 0.61 -8.06
C SER A 130 -10.26 1.43 -9.36
N LYS A 131 -11.43 1.72 -9.93
CA LYS A 131 -11.58 2.54 -11.13
C LYS A 131 -11.15 3.99 -10.86
N GLN A 132 -11.59 4.57 -9.74
CA GLN A 132 -11.21 5.92 -9.34
C GLN A 132 -9.70 6.06 -9.12
N ILE A 133 -9.07 5.07 -8.47
CA ILE A 133 -7.62 5.02 -8.28
C ILE A 133 -6.89 5.02 -9.62
N ILE A 134 -7.32 4.18 -10.58
CA ILE A 134 -6.70 4.12 -11.91
C ILE A 134 -6.86 5.44 -12.66
N ILE A 135 -8.06 6.05 -12.65
CA ILE A 135 -8.30 7.34 -13.30
C ILE A 135 -7.41 8.43 -12.67
N GLY A 136 -7.37 8.50 -11.34
CA GLY A 136 -6.51 9.45 -10.62
C GLY A 136 -5.03 9.24 -10.93
N TRP A 137 -4.58 7.99 -11.02
CA TRP A 137 -3.21 7.65 -11.39
C TRP A 137 -2.88 8.11 -12.82
N PHE A 138 -3.76 7.89 -13.80
CA PHE A 138 -3.54 8.39 -15.17
C PHE A 138 -3.47 9.92 -15.24
N ILE A 139 -4.37 10.62 -14.56
CA ILE A 139 -4.36 12.09 -14.48
C ILE A 139 -3.04 12.57 -13.86
N TYR A 140 -2.61 11.93 -12.77
CA TYR A 140 -1.35 12.24 -12.10
C TYR A 140 -0.14 12.05 -13.03
N VAL A 141 -0.04 10.91 -13.71
CA VAL A 141 1.05 10.62 -14.65
C VAL A 141 1.08 11.67 -15.76
N PHE A 142 -0.08 12.01 -16.31
CA PHE A 142 -0.19 13.00 -17.39
C PHE A 142 0.25 14.40 -16.94
N LEU A 143 -0.26 14.88 -15.81
CA LEU A 143 0.10 16.20 -15.26
C LEU A 143 1.59 16.29 -14.94
N MET A 144 2.17 15.25 -14.33
CA MET A 144 3.60 15.24 -14.02
C MET A 144 4.46 15.22 -15.27
N ASN A 145 4.07 14.48 -16.30
CA ASN A 145 4.80 14.47 -17.57
C ASN A 145 4.74 15.83 -18.27
N ILE A 146 3.59 16.53 -18.27
CA ILE A 146 3.50 17.88 -18.82
C ILE A 146 4.49 18.83 -18.14
N TYR A 147 4.54 18.79 -16.80
CA TYR A 147 5.48 19.61 -16.04
C TYR A 147 6.94 19.30 -16.41
N ASN A 148 7.32 18.03 -16.39
CA ASN A 148 8.69 17.61 -16.70
C ASN A 148 9.06 17.96 -18.15
N VAL A 149 8.14 17.84 -19.11
CA VAL A 149 8.35 18.27 -20.50
C VAL A 149 8.60 19.76 -20.58
N GLN A 150 7.81 20.58 -19.88
CA GLN A 150 8.02 22.03 -19.84
C GLN A 150 9.39 22.39 -19.26
N TYR A 151 9.84 21.66 -18.23
CA TYR A 151 11.17 21.83 -17.64
C TYR A 151 12.28 21.46 -18.64
N TYR A 152 12.23 20.27 -19.23
CA TYR A 152 13.28 19.83 -20.17
C TYR A 152 13.28 20.62 -21.49
N ALA A 153 12.12 21.11 -21.95
CA ALA A 153 12.00 21.90 -23.18
C ALA A 153 12.75 23.25 -23.13
N GLN A 154 13.19 23.69 -21.95
CA GLN A 154 14.07 24.86 -21.83
C GLN A 154 15.49 24.59 -22.37
N TYR A 155 15.92 23.33 -22.40
CA TYR A 155 17.30 22.94 -22.72
C TYR A 155 17.40 22.04 -23.95
N ILE A 156 16.33 21.32 -24.31
CA ILE A 156 16.30 20.35 -25.41
C ILE A 156 15.02 20.51 -26.26
N SER A 157 15.00 19.90 -27.44
CA SER A 157 13.80 19.93 -28.29
C SER A 157 12.60 19.24 -27.61
N ILE A 158 11.40 19.70 -27.94
CA ILE A 158 10.15 19.19 -27.34
C ILE A 158 10.02 17.68 -27.50
N PHE A 159 10.44 17.12 -28.64
CA PHE A 159 10.42 15.68 -28.87
C PHE A 159 11.29 14.93 -27.85
N TRP A 160 12.53 15.37 -27.64
CA TRP A 160 13.42 14.74 -26.67
C TRP A 160 12.99 15.00 -25.22
N ALA A 161 12.36 16.15 -24.93
CA ALA A 161 11.77 16.43 -23.63
C ALA A 161 10.64 15.45 -23.27
N LEU A 162 9.77 15.12 -24.24
CA LEU A 162 8.72 14.11 -24.09
C LEU A 162 9.29 12.72 -23.79
N VAL A 163 10.29 12.31 -24.58
CA VAL A 163 10.97 11.02 -24.40
C VAL A 163 11.65 10.94 -23.02
N LEU A 164 12.39 11.98 -22.64
CA LEU A 164 13.13 12.04 -21.38
C LEU A 164 12.20 12.02 -20.17
N SER A 165 11.14 12.84 -20.18
CA SER A 165 10.12 12.85 -19.13
C SER A 165 9.51 11.48 -18.93
N GLY A 166 9.10 10.84 -20.03
CA GLY A 166 8.46 9.53 -19.98
C GLY A 166 9.36 8.45 -19.38
N ILE A 167 10.65 8.43 -19.76
CA ILE A 167 11.60 7.38 -19.34
C ILE A 167 12.10 7.59 -17.91
N VAL A 168 12.52 8.82 -17.57
CA VAL A 168 13.14 9.12 -16.27
C VAL A 168 12.13 8.95 -15.13
N HIS A 169 10.89 9.41 -15.32
CA HIS A 169 9.89 9.36 -14.24
C HIS A 169 9.01 8.10 -14.27
N TYR A 170 9.20 7.21 -15.24
CA TYR A 170 8.45 5.96 -15.36
C TYR A 170 8.46 5.15 -14.05
N SER A 171 9.64 4.89 -13.49
CA SER A 171 9.78 4.08 -12.27
C SER A 171 9.01 4.67 -11.08
N THR A 172 9.03 6.00 -10.93
CA THR A 172 8.27 6.71 -9.90
C THR A 172 6.77 6.55 -10.09
N HIS A 173 6.27 6.67 -11.33
CA HIS A 173 4.85 6.44 -11.65
C HIS A 173 4.41 5.01 -11.34
N VAL A 174 5.25 4.02 -11.68
CA VAL A 174 5.01 2.61 -11.35
C VAL A 174 4.97 2.38 -9.85
N ASN A 175 5.92 2.95 -9.10
CA ASN A 175 5.95 2.84 -7.63
C ASN A 175 4.68 3.42 -6.98
N ILE A 176 4.11 4.51 -7.50
CA ILE A 176 2.86 5.07 -6.99
C ILE A 176 1.69 4.10 -7.19
N LEU A 177 1.63 3.42 -8.34
CA LEU A 177 0.61 2.39 -8.58
C LEU A 177 0.75 1.21 -7.60
N VAL A 178 1.99 0.82 -7.28
CA VAL A 178 2.27 -0.22 -6.28
C VAL A 178 1.76 0.19 -4.90
N ASP A 179 1.95 1.45 -4.49
CA ASP A 179 1.44 1.95 -3.20
C ASP A 179 -0.09 1.89 -3.15
N CYS A 180 -0.76 2.13 -4.27
CA CYS A 180 -2.21 2.02 -4.33
C CYS A 180 -2.72 0.60 -4.04
N LEU A 181 -1.89 -0.45 -4.21
CA LEU A 181 -2.28 -1.81 -3.83
C LEU A 181 -2.40 -1.99 -2.31
N VAL A 182 -1.78 -1.12 -1.51
CA VAL A 182 -1.92 -1.11 -0.03
C VAL A 182 -3.36 -0.83 0.38
N VAL A 183 -4.21 -0.25 -0.49
CA VAL A 183 -5.65 -0.06 -0.25
C VAL A 183 -6.38 -1.40 0.02
N ILE A 184 -5.84 -2.53 -0.45
CA ILE A 184 -6.37 -3.87 -0.11
C ILE A 184 -6.32 -4.10 1.42
N LEU A 185 -5.30 -3.59 2.12
CA LEU A 185 -5.24 -3.67 3.58
C LEU A 185 -6.35 -2.85 4.23
N LEU A 186 -6.67 -1.66 3.69
CA LEU A 186 -7.80 -0.85 4.17
C LEU A 186 -9.11 -1.62 4.06
N TYR A 187 -9.28 -2.37 2.97
CA TYR A 187 -10.43 -3.23 2.77
C TYR A 187 -10.54 -4.34 3.84
N VAL A 188 -9.43 -5.04 4.11
CA VAL A 188 -9.33 -6.03 5.20
C VAL A 188 -9.66 -5.37 6.54
N GLY A 189 -9.19 -4.15 6.79
CA GLY A 189 -9.53 -3.34 7.96
C GLY A 189 -11.03 -3.12 8.12
N ASN A 190 -11.75 -2.79 7.05
CA ASN A 190 -13.20 -2.60 7.11
C ASN A 190 -13.95 -3.90 7.41
N ARG A 191 -13.41 -5.06 6.99
CA ARG A 191 -13.98 -6.36 7.35
C ARG A 191 -13.74 -6.73 8.81
N PHE A 192 -12.60 -6.33 9.41
CA PHE A 192 -12.40 -6.44 10.85
C PHE A 192 -13.47 -5.68 11.64
N ASP A 193 -13.82 -4.46 11.24
CA ASP A 193 -14.89 -3.70 11.92
C ASP A 193 -16.22 -4.44 11.92
N LYS A 194 -16.58 -5.06 10.79
CA LYS A 194 -17.83 -5.82 10.65
C LYS A 194 -17.84 -7.09 11.47
N VAL A 195 -16.73 -7.84 11.48
CA VAL A 195 -16.59 -9.00 12.36
C VAL A 195 -16.67 -8.59 13.83
N HIS A 196 -16.01 -7.50 14.21
CA HIS A 196 -16.05 -6.96 15.57
C HIS A 196 -17.45 -6.51 15.99
N GLU A 197 -18.20 -5.88 15.09
CA GLU A 197 -19.59 -5.50 15.29
C GLU A 197 -20.48 -6.72 15.57
N HIS A 198 -20.30 -7.83 14.84
CA HIS A 198 -21.01 -9.09 15.10
C HIS A 198 -20.67 -9.68 16.47
N ILE A 199 -19.39 -9.73 16.84
CA ILE A 199 -18.97 -10.24 18.16
C ILE A 199 -19.59 -9.39 19.26
N LYS A 200 -19.52 -8.06 19.17
CA LYS A 200 -20.16 -7.16 20.15
C LYS A 200 -21.67 -7.38 20.26
N CYS A 201 -22.37 -7.60 19.14
CA CYS A 201 -23.80 -7.87 19.16
C CYS A 201 -24.12 -9.19 19.88
N LEU A 202 -23.29 -10.21 19.68
CA LEU A 202 -23.43 -11.49 20.38
C LEU A 202 -23.24 -11.31 21.89
N VAL A 203 -22.20 -10.58 22.32
CA VAL A 203 -21.97 -10.29 23.75
C VAL A 203 -23.06 -9.42 24.35
N GLY A 204 -23.49 -8.37 23.64
CA GLY A 204 -24.46 -7.39 24.11
C GLY A 204 -25.86 -7.96 24.33
N LYS A 205 -26.29 -8.90 23.47
CA LYS A 205 -27.54 -9.64 23.65
C LYS A 205 -27.55 -10.45 24.95
N GLU A 206 -26.41 -11.00 25.36
CA GLU A 206 -26.30 -11.80 26.59
C GLU A 206 -26.27 -10.94 27.85
N LEU A 207 -25.65 -9.77 27.79
CA LEU A 207 -25.63 -8.81 28.91
C LEU A 207 -26.95 -8.02 29.07
N GLY A 208 -27.98 -8.34 28.28
CA GLY A 208 -29.27 -7.64 28.31
C GLY A 208 -29.21 -6.18 27.83
N MET A 209 -28.12 -5.78 27.16
CA MET A 209 -27.93 -4.41 26.70
C MET A 209 -28.73 -4.16 25.41
N ARG A 210 -29.67 -3.22 25.48
CA ARG A 210 -30.55 -2.82 24.38
C ARG A 210 -29.76 -1.98 23.36
N TYR A 211 -29.06 -2.62 22.45
CA TYR A 211 -28.46 -1.93 21.30
C TYR A 211 -29.55 -1.50 20.31
N THR A 212 -29.56 -0.22 19.96
CA THR A 212 -30.42 0.39 18.95
C THR A 212 -29.95 0.00 17.54
N TRP A 213 -30.17 -1.25 17.13
CA TRP A 213 -29.93 -1.70 15.75
C TRP A 213 -31.17 -2.37 15.16
N ASN A 214 -31.81 -1.68 14.21
CA ASN A 214 -33.06 -2.12 13.58
C ASN A 214 -32.89 -3.02 12.33
N ARG A 215 -31.70 -3.53 11.95
CA ARG A 215 -31.56 -4.23 10.65
C ARG A 215 -30.76 -5.53 10.45
N PRO A 216 -30.06 -6.20 11.39
CA PRO A 216 -29.56 -7.56 11.14
C PRO A 216 -30.38 -8.66 11.84
N ILE A 217 -31.53 -8.31 12.44
CA ILE A 217 -32.29 -9.22 13.33
C ILE A 217 -32.99 -10.35 12.55
N ILE A 218 -33.24 -10.20 11.25
CA ILE A 218 -34.06 -11.15 10.48
C ILE A 218 -33.36 -12.51 10.29
N ALA A 219 -32.03 -12.58 10.24
CA ALA A 219 -31.30 -13.85 10.09
C ALA A 219 -31.03 -14.56 11.43
N ILE A 220 -30.86 -13.82 12.53
CA ILE A 220 -30.51 -14.39 13.84
C ILE A 220 -31.75 -14.92 14.58
N ASN A 221 -32.94 -14.43 14.26
CA ASN A 221 -34.18 -14.81 14.96
C ASN A 221 -34.74 -16.20 14.63
N LYS A 222 -34.08 -17.01 13.77
CA LYS A 222 -34.67 -18.26 13.27
C LYS A 222 -34.27 -19.56 13.98
N SER A 223 -33.37 -19.59 14.95
CA SER A 223 -33.35 -20.70 15.92
C SER A 223 -32.51 -20.37 17.15
N THR A 224 -33.06 -20.71 18.31
CA THR A 224 -32.39 -20.73 19.62
C THR A 224 -31.20 -21.71 19.67
N ASN A 225 -30.99 -22.54 18.63
CA ASN A 225 -29.87 -23.47 18.49
C ASN A 225 -28.68 -22.96 17.63
N ASN A 226 -28.82 -21.85 16.89
CA ASN A 226 -27.78 -21.39 15.94
C ASN A 226 -26.76 -20.40 16.53
N TYR A 227 -26.90 -19.96 17.78
CA TYR A 227 -26.00 -18.93 18.35
C TYR A 227 -24.55 -19.42 18.48
N LYS A 228 -24.34 -20.68 18.89
CA LYS A 228 -23.02 -21.32 18.98
C LYS A 228 -22.35 -21.37 17.61
N GLN A 229 -23.08 -21.80 16.58
CA GLN A 229 -22.59 -21.85 15.21
C GLN A 229 -22.23 -20.45 14.67
N VAL A 230 -23.06 -19.43 14.92
CA VAL A 230 -22.81 -18.05 14.49
C VAL A 230 -21.58 -17.47 15.18
N PHE A 231 -21.46 -17.68 16.50
CA PHE A 231 -20.31 -17.26 17.28
C PHE A 231 -19.02 -17.90 16.77
N TRP A 232 -19.01 -19.22 16.60
CA TRP A 232 -17.88 -19.98 16.08
C TRP A 232 -17.47 -19.53 14.68
N THR A 233 -18.46 -19.29 13.82
CA THR A 233 -18.24 -18.77 12.46
C THR A 233 -17.57 -17.40 12.50
N THR A 234 -18.03 -16.50 13.37
CA THR A 234 -17.49 -15.14 13.47
C THR A 234 -16.06 -15.14 14.02
N MET A 235 -15.78 -16.03 14.98
CA MET A 235 -14.45 -16.27 15.54
C MET A 235 -13.47 -16.77 14.48
N HIS A 236 -13.90 -17.76 13.68
CA HIS A 236 -13.11 -18.28 12.56
C HIS A 236 -12.84 -17.20 11.49
N LEU A 237 -13.85 -16.38 11.16
CA LEU A 237 -13.68 -15.25 10.23
C LEU A 237 -12.63 -14.24 10.72
N TYR A 238 -12.62 -13.95 12.03
CA TYR A 238 -11.60 -13.08 12.62
C TYR A 238 -10.19 -13.66 12.43
N LEU A 239 -9.98 -14.94 12.75
CA LEU A 239 -8.68 -15.59 12.61
C LEU A 239 -8.20 -15.63 11.16
N GLU A 240 -9.09 -15.94 10.21
CA GLU A 240 -8.74 -15.93 8.79
C GLU A 240 -8.41 -14.52 8.29
N LEU A 241 -9.15 -13.47 8.71
CA LEU A 241 -8.79 -12.09 8.40
C LEU A 241 -7.43 -11.71 8.99
N HIS A 242 -7.13 -12.15 10.21
CA HIS A 242 -5.83 -11.93 10.85
C HIS A 242 -4.71 -12.60 10.06
N ARG A 243 -4.92 -13.84 9.60
CA ARG A 243 -3.97 -14.57 8.76
C ARG A 243 -3.75 -13.90 7.41
N ILE A 244 -4.83 -13.46 6.75
CA ILE A 244 -4.76 -12.71 5.48
C ILE A 244 -3.95 -11.42 5.67
N ALA A 245 -4.24 -10.64 6.72
CA ALA A 245 -3.54 -9.40 7.00
C ALA A 245 -2.03 -9.61 7.21
N ARG A 246 -1.64 -10.70 7.90
CA ARG A 246 -0.23 -11.08 8.08
C ARG A 246 0.46 -11.47 6.78
N GLU A 247 -0.17 -12.29 5.95
CA GLU A 247 0.38 -12.67 4.64
C GLU A 247 0.52 -11.43 3.73
N LEU A 248 -0.47 -10.54 3.73
CA LEU A 248 -0.38 -9.27 3.00
C LEU A 248 0.73 -8.35 3.54
N ASN A 249 0.93 -8.30 4.86
CA ASN A 249 2.06 -7.57 5.46
C ASN A 249 3.41 -8.14 4.99
N LEU A 250 3.56 -9.46 4.86
CA LEU A 250 4.80 -10.05 4.34
C LEU A 250 5.04 -9.67 2.87
N MET A 251 3.99 -9.65 2.05
CA MET A 251 4.09 -9.33 0.62
C MET A 251 4.38 -7.85 0.36
N PHE A 252 3.66 -6.95 1.04
CA PHE A 252 3.81 -5.51 0.86
C PHE A 252 4.93 -4.92 1.71
N GLY A 253 5.28 -5.55 2.84
CA GLY A 253 6.22 -5.03 3.82
C GLY A 253 7.59 -4.73 3.23
N MET A 254 8.13 -5.63 2.39
CA MET A 254 9.41 -5.38 1.70
C MET A 254 9.34 -4.15 0.80
N LYS A 255 8.27 -4.00 0.01
CA LYS A 255 8.08 -2.89 -0.92
C LYS A 255 7.94 -1.56 -0.17
N MET A 256 7.08 -1.53 0.86
CA MET A 256 6.87 -0.35 1.71
C MET A 256 8.16 0.07 2.43
N THR A 257 8.99 -0.88 2.86
CA THR A 257 10.27 -0.61 3.54
C THR A 257 11.25 0.09 2.61
N LEU A 258 11.44 -0.47 1.41
CA LEU A 258 12.38 0.07 0.43
C LEU A 258 11.98 1.49 -0.03
N GLN A 259 10.68 1.73 -0.21
CA GLN A 259 10.16 3.06 -0.53
C GLN A 259 10.28 4.03 0.65
N THR A 260 10.01 3.59 1.88
CA THR A 260 10.16 4.45 3.06
C THR A 260 11.62 4.91 3.24
N ALA A 261 12.59 4.04 2.95
CA ALA A 261 14.00 4.39 2.95
C ALA A 261 14.33 5.45 1.87
N SER A 262 13.73 5.34 0.68
CA SER A 262 13.93 6.33 -0.39
C SER A 262 13.36 7.70 -0.02
N TYR A 263 12.20 7.73 0.64
CA TYR A 263 11.59 8.97 1.13
C TYR A 263 12.46 9.65 2.18
N LEU A 264 13.15 8.87 3.04
CA LEU A 264 14.02 9.42 4.07
C LEU A 264 15.18 10.19 3.44
N LEU A 265 15.83 9.59 2.44
CA LEU A 265 16.94 10.21 1.73
C LEU A 265 16.50 11.46 0.97
N TYR A 266 15.41 11.38 0.20
CA TYR A 266 14.89 12.50 -0.56
C TYR A 266 14.47 13.68 0.34
N LEU A 267 13.68 13.42 1.39
CA LEU A 267 13.19 14.48 2.27
C LEU A 267 14.32 15.12 3.08
N THR A 268 15.30 14.33 3.54
CA THR A 268 16.46 14.84 4.28
C THR A 268 17.30 15.78 3.41
N ALA A 269 17.59 15.34 2.18
CA ALA A 269 18.30 16.14 1.20
C ALA A 269 17.54 17.42 0.83
N PHE A 270 16.24 17.29 0.60
CA PHE A 270 15.39 18.41 0.28
C PHE A 270 15.39 19.46 1.39
N CYS A 271 15.14 19.05 2.64
CA CYS A 271 15.17 19.95 3.79
C CYS A 271 16.53 20.65 3.97
N TYR A 272 17.64 19.95 3.67
CA TYR A 272 18.97 20.56 3.71
C TYR A 272 19.17 21.61 2.61
N HIS A 273 18.81 21.29 1.37
CA HIS A 273 18.85 22.26 0.27
C HIS A 273 17.98 23.49 0.59
N MET A 274 16.76 23.28 1.10
CA MET A 274 15.87 24.35 1.55
C MET A 274 16.53 25.27 2.57
N PHE A 275 17.19 24.70 3.57
CA PHE A 275 17.91 25.48 4.58
C PHE A 275 19.03 26.32 3.97
N LEU A 276 19.82 25.74 3.06
CA LEU A 276 20.90 26.46 2.38
C LEU A 276 20.37 27.61 1.52
N PHE A 277 19.27 27.38 0.79
CA PHE A 277 18.60 28.41 0.00
C PHE A 277 18.16 29.60 0.86
N ILE A 278 17.57 29.33 2.03
CA ILE A 278 17.15 30.38 2.98
C ILE A 278 18.37 31.14 3.51
N LYS A 279 19.46 30.43 3.87
CA LYS A 279 20.64 31.01 4.50
C LYS A 279 21.49 31.86 3.56
N TYR A 280 21.67 31.41 2.32
CA TYR A 280 22.60 32.02 1.35
C TYR A 280 21.91 32.93 0.32
N GLU A 281 20.62 33.20 0.49
CA GLU A 281 19.84 34.12 -0.34
C GLU A 281 19.99 33.87 -1.86
N TYR A 282 20.07 32.58 -2.25
CA TYR A 282 20.12 32.09 -3.63
C TYR A 282 18.76 32.24 -4.35
N ARG A 283 18.08 33.36 -4.11
CA ARG A 283 16.73 33.67 -4.64
C ARG A 283 16.75 34.03 -6.14
N LYS A 284 17.93 34.11 -6.77
CA LYS A 284 18.09 34.68 -8.12
C LYS A 284 18.04 33.67 -9.28
N ASP A 285 18.18 32.37 -9.03
CA ASP A 285 18.34 31.39 -10.13
C ASP A 285 17.11 30.50 -10.41
N LEU A 286 16.15 30.40 -9.47
CA LEU A 286 14.97 29.52 -9.61
C LEU A 286 13.68 30.33 -9.77
N SER A 287 12.87 30.00 -10.78
CA SER A 287 11.57 30.63 -10.98
C SER A 287 10.59 30.29 -9.86
N PHE A 288 9.61 31.17 -9.61
CA PHE A 288 8.50 30.89 -8.70
C PHE A 288 7.77 29.57 -9.03
N PHE A 289 7.69 29.26 -10.33
CA PHE A 289 7.07 28.02 -10.81
C PHE A 289 7.86 26.77 -10.39
N ASP A 290 9.19 26.80 -10.47
CA ASP A 290 10.04 25.68 -10.05
C ASP A 290 9.91 25.44 -8.55
N TRP A 291 9.85 26.52 -7.77
CA TRP A 291 9.58 26.51 -6.34
C TRP A 291 8.25 25.84 -5.99
N PHE A 292 7.17 26.24 -6.67
CA PHE A 292 5.87 25.64 -6.50
C PHE A 292 5.91 24.13 -6.79
N MET A 293 6.58 23.72 -7.85
CA MET A 293 6.64 22.32 -8.27
C MET A 293 7.49 21.46 -7.35
N ILE A 294 8.60 21.97 -6.84
CA ILE A 294 9.39 21.33 -5.80
C ILE A 294 8.55 21.09 -4.53
N CYS A 295 7.74 22.08 -4.12
CA CYS A 295 6.79 21.93 -3.02
C CYS A 295 5.73 20.86 -3.31
N VAL A 296 5.19 20.82 -4.54
CA VAL A 296 4.25 19.77 -4.98
C VAL A 296 4.90 18.39 -4.87
N TRP A 297 6.10 18.18 -5.43
CA TRP A 297 6.84 16.91 -5.34
C TRP A 297 7.07 16.46 -3.90
N THR A 298 7.53 17.39 -3.05
CA THR A 298 7.78 17.09 -1.63
C THR A 298 6.50 16.73 -0.89
N SER A 299 5.43 17.50 -1.11
CA SER A 299 4.12 17.23 -0.50
C SER A 299 3.60 15.84 -0.88
N LEU A 300 3.81 15.40 -2.13
CA LEU A 300 3.41 14.08 -2.58
C LEU A 300 4.16 12.95 -1.87
N PHE A 301 5.46 13.09 -1.64
CA PHE A 301 6.22 12.11 -0.85
C PHE A 301 5.74 12.03 0.60
N ILE A 302 5.44 13.18 1.22
CA ILE A 302 4.90 13.23 2.59
C ILE A 302 3.51 12.61 2.65
N ILE A 303 2.62 12.95 1.71
CA ILE A 303 1.26 12.38 1.62
C ILE A 303 1.33 10.86 1.46
N ARG A 304 2.22 10.34 0.59
CA ARG A 304 2.40 8.89 0.40
C ARG A 304 2.84 8.20 1.69
N LEU A 305 3.87 8.75 2.36
CA LEU A 305 4.35 8.24 3.63
C LEU A 305 3.23 8.23 4.69
N TYR A 306 2.45 9.31 4.75
CA TYR A 306 1.33 9.43 5.68
C TYR A 306 0.25 8.39 5.40
N ILE A 307 -0.18 8.23 4.15
CA ILE A 307 -1.23 7.27 3.74
C ILE A 307 -0.83 5.84 4.11
N ILE A 308 0.41 5.42 3.80
CA ILE A 308 0.88 4.06 4.11
C ILE A 308 0.86 3.81 5.61
N ASN A 309 1.40 4.75 6.40
CA ASN A 309 1.41 4.63 7.86
C ASN A 309 0.01 4.66 8.46
N TYR A 310 -0.88 5.51 7.93
CA TYR A 310 -2.27 5.60 8.36
C TYR A 310 -3.04 4.30 8.09
N ILE A 311 -2.92 3.71 6.89
CA ILE A 311 -3.59 2.44 6.56
C ILE A 311 -3.10 1.33 7.49
N CYS A 312 -1.78 1.20 7.69
CA CYS A 312 -1.21 0.18 8.57
C CYS A 312 -1.71 0.34 10.02
N ASP A 313 -1.72 1.57 10.55
CA ASP A 313 -2.16 1.83 11.91
C ASP A 313 -3.67 1.63 12.08
N SER A 314 -4.47 2.05 11.09
CA SER A 314 -5.92 1.86 11.08
C SER A 314 -6.28 0.37 11.14
N VAL A 315 -5.68 -0.46 10.27
CA VAL A 315 -5.95 -1.90 10.26
C VAL A 315 -5.47 -2.56 11.55
N ARG A 316 -4.29 -2.16 12.06
CA ARG A 316 -3.77 -2.64 13.34
C ARG A 316 -4.72 -2.31 14.49
N TYR A 317 -5.20 -1.08 14.56
CA TYR A 317 -6.11 -0.60 15.60
C TYR A 317 -7.43 -1.40 15.57
N LYS A 318 -7.99 -1.60 14.38
CA LYS A 318 -9.22 -2.38 14.18
C LYS A 318 -9.04 -3.85 14.56
N ALA A 319 -7.94 -4.49 14.14
CA ALA A 319 -7.65 -5.89 14.45
C ALA A 319 -7.41 -6.12 15.96
N ASN A 320 -6.60 -5.27 16.60
CA ASN A 320 -6.24 -5.43 18.02
C ASN A 320 -7.31 -4.87 18.98
N GLY A 321 -8.28 -4.11 18.47
CA GLY A 321 -9.40 -3.57 19.25
C GLY A 321 -10.35 -4.64 19.81
N ILE A 322 -10.28 -5.87 19.30
CA ILE A 322 -11.07 -7.01 19.77
C ILE A 322 -10.77 -7.38 21.24
N ASN A 323 -9.58 -7.07 21.75
CA ASN A 323 -9.16 -7.44 23.11
C ASN A 323 -10.12 -6.92 24.19
N LYS A 324 -10.69 -5.73 24.00
CA LYS A 324 -11.70 -5.16 24.92
C LYS A 324 -13.02 -5.92 24.90
N THR A 325 -13.39 -6.49 23.76
CA THR A 325 -14.63 -7.26 23.58
C THR A 325 -14.45 -8.70 24.04
N ILE A 326 -13.25 -9.24 23.89
CA ILE A 326 -12.81 -10.53 24.44
C ILE A 326 -12.87 -10.55 25.97
N ASP A 327 -12.45 -9.48 26.64
CA ASP A 327 -12.55 -9.37 28.10
C ASP A 327 -14.01 -9.47 28.58
N GLN A 328 -14.92 -8.78 27.88
CA GLN A 328 -16.36 -8.87 28.15
C GLN A 328 -16.93 -10.28 27.84
N LEU A 329 -16.42 -10.93 26.79
CA LEU A 329 -16.81 -12.28 26.41
C LEU A 329 -16.44 -13.31 27.51
N THR A 330 -15.32 -13.07 28.19
CA THR A 330 -14.81 -13.91 29.29
C THR A 330 -15.77 -13.94 30.49
N HIS A 331 -16.61 -12.92 30.65
CA HIS A 331 -17.58 -12.86 31.76
C HIS A 331 -18.95 -13.49 31.45
N VAL A 332 -19.20 -13.93 30.22
CA VAL A 332 -20.53 -14.42 29.82
C VAL A 332 -20.67 -15.93 30.11
N MET A 333 -21.43 -16.27 31.17
CA MET A 333 -21.63 -17.65 31.67
C MET A 333 -22.30 -18.61 30.67
N ARG A 334 -22.98 -18.12 29.63
CA ARG A 334 -23.69 -18.95 28.64
C ARG A 334 -22.74 -19.74 27.72
N TYR A 335 -21.45 -19.44 27.71
CA TYR A 335 -20.47 -20.08 26.85
C TYR A 335 -19.68 -21.20 27.51
N ALA A 336 -20.07 -21.71 28.68
CA ALA A 336 -19.37 -22.80 29.38
C ALA A 336 -19.01 -23.98 28.44
N ASP A 337 -19.93 -24.35 27.54
CA ASP A 337 -19.79 -25.48 26.61
C ASP A 337 -18.86 -25.20 25.40
N ILE A 338 -18.46 -23.95 25.17
CA ILE A 338 -17.48 -23.51 24.15
C ILE A 338 -16.35 -22.68 24.76
N TRP A 339 -16.24 -22.74 26.09
CA TRP A 339 -15.33 -21.90 26.85
C TRP A 339 -13.87 -22.19 26.50
N GLU A 340 -13.51 -23.46 26.35
CA GLU A 340 -12.16 -23.85 25.95
C GLU A 340 -11.79 -23.32 24.56
N GLU A 341 -12.72 -23.39 23.60
CA GLU A 341 -12.52 -22.89 22.23
C GLU A 341 -12.38 -21.36 22.21
N ILE A 342 -13.20 -20.67 23.01
CA ILE A 342 -13.11 -19.23 23.22
C ILE A 342 -11.78 -18.86 23.86
N CYS A 343 -11.36 -19.56 24.91
CA CYS A 343 -10.08 -19.35 25.55
C CYS A 343 -8.92 -19.56 24.57
N GLN A 344 -8.95 -20.60 23.73
CA GLN A 344 -7.94 -20.82 22.69
C GLN A 344 -7.90 -19.68 21.68
N PHE A 345 -9.05 -19.21 21.22
CA PHE A 345 -9.13 -18.05 20.32
C PHE A 345 -8.60 -16.77 20.96
N ILE A 346 -9.03 -16.48 22.18
CA ILE A 346 -8.57 -15.34 22.97
C ILE A 346 -7.06 -15.39 23.12
N LEU A 347 -6.53 -16.56 23.49
CA LEU A 347 -5.10 -16.78 23.63
C LEU A 347 -4.37 -16.49 22.32
N GLN A 348 -4.86 -17.02 21.19
CA GLN A 348 -4.28 -16.76 19.86
C GLN A 348 -4.37 -15.29 19.45
N ALA A 349 -5.50 -14.61 19.69
CA ALA A 349 -5.69 -13.20 19.36
C ALA A 349 -4.78 -12.29 20.21
N ILE A 350 -4.63 -12.60 21.50
CA ILE A 350 -3.81 -11.81 22.44
C ILE A 350 -2.32 -12.06 22.26
N HIS A 351 -1.87 -13.32 22.11
CA HIS A 351 -0.44 -13.66 22.04
C HIS A 351 0.21 -13.24 20.72
N HIS A 352 -0.60 -13.00 19.69
CA HIS A 352 -0.13 -12.71 18.36
C HIS A 352 -0.79 -11.45 17.80
N PRO A 353 -0.56 -10.27 18.43
CA PRO A 353 -1.16 -9.03 17.96
C PRO A 353 -0.74 -8.76 16.51
N LEU A 354 -1.67 -8.21 15.73
CA LEU A 354 -1.36 -7.83 14.36
C LEU A 354 -0.37 -6.67 14.40
N LYS A 355 0.78 -6.84 13.75
CA LYS A 355 1.81 -5.81 13.62
C LYS A 355 2.21 -5.72 12.16
N PHE A 356 2.12 -4.52 11.60
CA PHE A 356 2.65 -4.22 10.28
C PHE A 356 4.09 -3.80 10.43
N THR A 357 5.01 -4.58 9.87
CA THR A 357 6.45 -4.40 10.04
C THR A 357 7.13 -4.27 8.70
N GLY A 358 8.07 -3.32 8.62
CA GLY A 358 8.96 -3.18 7.50
C GLY A 358 10.12 -4.17 7.61
N MET A 359 9.97 -5.37 7.04
CA MET A 359 11.00 -6.44 7.07
C MET A 359 11.47 -6.82 8.49
N GLY A 360 10.65 -6.56 9.51
CA GLY A 360 11.00 -6.76 10.93
C GLY A 360 11.87 -5.66 11.55
N LEU A 361 12.28 -4.64 10.78
CA LEU A 361 13.15 -3.55 11.24
C LEU A 361 12.41 -2.49 12.05
N PHE A 362 11.20 -2.13 11.63
CA PHE A 362 10.36 -1.14 12.29
C PHE A 362 8.88 -1.45 12.12
N GLU A 363 8.05 -0.96 13.04
CA GLU A 363 6.59 -1.07 12.97
C GLU A 363 6.00 0.15 12.28
N PHE A 364 5.21 -0.04 11.22
CA PHE A 364 4.48 1.04 10.57
C PHE A 364 3.37 1.60 11.48
N GLY A 365 3.13 2.90 11.39
CA GLY A 365 2.02 3.59 12.06
C GLY A 365 2.35 5.01 12.48
N GLN A 366 1.43 5.67 13.19
CA GLN A 366 1.58 7.10 13.54
C GLN A 366 2.84 7.39 14.36
N LYS A 367 3.23 6.48 15.27
CA LYS A 367 4.47 6.60 16.06
C LYS A 367 5.72 6.60 15.16
N PHE A 368 5.72 5.77 14.12
CA PHE A 368 6.83 5.72 13.16
C PHE A 368 6.91 6.99 12.32
N PHE A 369 5.77 7.52 11.86
CA PHE A 369 5.72 8.79 11.14
C PHE A 369 6.37 9.94 11.94
N TRP A 370 6.03 10.08 13.23
CA TRP A 370 6.66 11.10 14.08
C TRP A 370 8.16 10.88 14.27
N LYS A 371 8.58 9.63 14.52
CA LYS A 371 10.02 9.31 14.61
C LYS A 371 10.74 9.64 13.31
N PHE A 372 10.13 9.36 12.17
CA PHE A 372 10.67 9.65 10.85
C PHE A 372 10.92 11.15 10.64
N CYS A 373 9.94 11.99 11.01
CA CYS A 373 10.10 13.45 10.96
C CYS A 373 11.22 13.95 11.88
N ILE A 374 11.33 13.40 13.09
CA ILE A 374 12.41 13.73 14.03
C ILE A 374 13.77 13.35 13.42
N THR A 375 13.89 12.14 12.86
CA THR A 375 15.13 11.68 12.20
C THR A 375 15.56 12.60 11.07
N ILE A 376 14.63 13.06 10.22
CA ILE A 376 14.92 14.04 9.17
C ILE A 376 15.47 15.33 9.78
N ALA A 377 14.79 15.88 10.79
CA ALA A 377 15.23 17.12 11.44
C ALA A 377 16.63 16.96 12.06
N THR A 378 16.90 15.84 12.73
CA THR A 378 18.21 15.53 13.31
C THR A 378 19.30 15.45 12.24
N PHE A 379 19.07 14.73 11.15
CA PHE A 379 20.05 14.65 10.06
C PHE A 379 20.31 16.01 9.42
N VAL A 380 19.26 16.81 9.20
CA VAL A 380 19.40 18.18 8.69
C VAL A 380 20.24 19.03 9.63
N MET A 381 19.99 19.00 10.94
CA MET A 381 20.78 19.72 11.93
C MET A 381 22.25 19.29 11.93
N ILE A 382 22.53 17.99 11.84
CA ILE A 382 23.91 17.46 11.74
C ILE A 382 24.60 17.97 10.47
N MET A 383 23.94 17.89 9.31
CA MET A 383 24.51 18.36 8.04
C MET A 383 24.81 19.88 8.07
N ILE A 384 23.97 20.66 8.75
CA ILE A 384 24.19 22.10 8.97
C ILE A 384 25.44 22.33 9.84
N GLN A 385 25.56 21.62 10.95
CA GLN A 385 26.68 21.76 11.89
C GLN A 385 28.01 21.36 11.25
N MET A 386 28.01 20.27 10.48
CA MET A 386 29.19 19.73 9.81
C MET A 386 29.63 20.58 8.60
N LYS A 387 28.91 21.65 8.25
CA LYS A 387 29.16 22.49 7.06
C LYS A 387 29.47 21.65 5.82
N VAL A 388 28.70 20.59 5.59
CA VAL A 388 28.93 19.64 4.50
C VAL A 388 29.06 20.44 3.19
N PRO A 389 30.22 20.43 2.50
CA PRO A 389 30.43 21.25 1.32
C PRO A 389 29.47 20.82 0.20
N ILE A 390 28.87 21.81 -0.46
CA ILE A 390 27.90 21.64 -1.55
C ILE A 390 28.65 21.43 -2.88
N ASN A 391 29.64 20.55 -2.95
CA ASN A 391 30.13 20.07 -4.26
C ASN A 391 29.33 18.84 -4.67
N LEU A 392 28.01 19.05 -4.80
CA LEU A 392 27.02 18.07 -5.30
C LEU A 392 26.49 18.48 -6.69
N THR A 393 26.98 19.59 -7.23
CA THR A 393 27.00 19.84 -8.67
C THR A 393 28.08 18.97 -9.28
N PHE A 394 27.79 18.29 -10.37
CA PHE A 394 28.85 17.59 -11.09
C PHE A 394 29.92 18.62 -11.49
N ASP A 395 31.14 18.43 -10.98
CA ASP A 395 32.28 19.27 -11.36
C ASP A 395 32.54 19.12 -12.88
N ILE A 396 32.95 20.25 -13.46
CA ILE A 396 33.03 20.64 -14.88
C ILE A 396 33.53 19.55 -15.85
#